data_AF-A0A1L0FIM6-F1
#
_entry.id   AF-A0A1L0FIM6-F1
#
_cell.length_a   1.000
_cell.length_b   1.000
_cell.length_c   1.000
_cell.angle_alpha   90.00
_cell.angle_beta   90.00
_cell.angle_gamma   90.00
#
_symmetry.space_group_name_H-M   'P 1'
#
loop_
_entity.id
_entity.type
_entity.pdbx_description
1 polymer ?
#
loop_
_entity_poly.entity_id
_entity_poly.type
_entity_poly.pdbx_seq_one_letter_code
_entity_poly.pdbx_strand_id
1 'polypeptide(L)'
;MKAESLENDINHGAERETPAIKTKSVMQYVNPKQYERILVRRAARKKLKIIMEEYKQFQHKFNREFNNKSYLHESRHNHAMKRARGPGGRFLTAKEISQLQEANEKKENS
;
A
#
# COMPACT_ATOMS: atom_id res chain seq x y z
N MET A 1 24.52 -58.10 16.52
CA MET A 1 25.11 -56.77 16.77
C MET A 1 25.92 -56.38 15.53
N LYS A 2 25.30 -55.67 14.59
CA LYS A 2 25.97 -55.03 13.45
C LYS A 2 25.60 -53.56 13.54
N ALA A 3 26.61 -52.71 13.74
CA ALA A 3 26.47 -51.27 13.79
C ALA A 3 26.38 -50.77 12.35
N GLU A 4 25.21 -50.28 11.94
CA GLU A 4 25.08 -49.47 10.73
C GLU A 4 25.35 -48.02 11.14
N SER A 5 26.46 -47.51 10.62
CA SER A 5 26.92 -46.14 10.73
C SER A 5 25.91 -45.17 10.11
N LEU A 6 25.32 -44.35 10.97
CA LEU A 6 24.63 -43.12 10.61
C LEU A 6 25.65 -42.14 10.01
N GLU A 7 25.80 -42.16 8.69
CA GLU A 7 26.33 -41.02 7.94
C GLU A 7 25.16 -40.09 7.61
N ASN A 8 24.77 -39.28 8.59
CA ASN A 8 23.92 -38.12 8.37
C ASN A 8 24.63 -36.95 9.03
N ASP A 9 25.56 -36.35 8.31
CA ASP A 9 25.92 -34.93 8.48
C ASP A 9 26.74 -34.48 7.27
N ILE A 10 26.16 -33.52 6.54
CA ILE A 10 26.76 -32.37 5.86
C ILE A 10 25.78 -32.00 4.74
N ASN A 11 24.79 -31.16 5.07
CA ASN A 11 24.61 -29.95 4.27
C ASN A 11 23.90 -28.86 5.09
N HIS A 12 24.69 -28.17 5.91
CA HIS A 12 24.38 -26.81 6.33
C HIS A 12 24.53 -25.90 5.10
N GLY A 13 23.49 -25.81 4.29
CA GLY A 13 23.47 -25.01 3.07
C GLY A 13 22.17 -24.24 2.98
N ALA A 14 22.07 -23.16 3.75
CA ALA A 14 21.03 -22.17 3.62
C ALA A 14 21.17 -21.44 2.27
N GLU A 15 20.58 -21.97 1.21
CA GLU A 15 20.37 -21.23 -0.03
C GLU A 15 18.95 -20.64 -0.05
N ARG A 16 18.70 -19.73 0.89
CA ARG A 16 17.93 -18.53 0.53
C ARG A 16 18.92 -17.60 -0.16
N GLU A 17 19.18 -17.87 -1.44
CA GLU A 17 19.92 -16.97 -2.31
C GLU A 17 19.20 -15.61 -2.32
N THR A 18 19.87 -14.63 -1.73
CA THR A 18 19.47 -13.23 -1.67
C THR A 18 19.58 -12.59 -3.07
N PRO A 19 18.98 -11.41 -3.32
CA PRO A 19 18.61 -10.96 -4.66
C PRO A 19 19.84 -10.50 -5.45
N ALA A 20 20.34 -11.34 -6.34
CA ALA A 20 21.53 -11.06 -7.11
C ALA A 20 21.24 -11.05 -8.61
N ILE A 21 20.77 -9.91 -9.15
CA ILE A 21 21.24 -9.44 -10.45
C ILE A 21 21.37 -7.91 -10.44
N LYS A 22 22.51 -7.43 -9.92
CA LYS A 22 23.08 -6.13 -10.29
C LYS A 22 23.97 -6.37 -11.52
N THR A 23 23.36 -6.66 -12.67
CA THR A 23 24.09 -6.75 -13.94
C THR A 23 23.54 -5.72 -14.92
N LYS A 24 24.48 -5.06 -15.60
CA LYS A 24 24.24 -4.21 -16.76
C LYS A 24 23.34 -4.98 -17.74
N SER A 25 22.11 -4.48 -17.95
CA SER A 25 21.25 -4.78 -19.10
C SER A 25 21.35 -6.22 -19.64
N VAL A 26 20.84 -7.20 -18.91
CA VAL A 26 20.44 -8.45 -19.57
C VAL A 26 19.26 -8.08 -20.47
N MET A 27 19.52 -7.93 -21.77
CA MET A 27 18.49 -7.74 -22.78
C MET A 27 17.67 -9.02 -22.82
N GLN A 28 16.62 -9.05 -22.02
CA GLN A 28 15.69 -10.16 -21.98
C GLN A 28 14.97 -10.21 -23.33
N TYR A 29 14.94 -11.39 -23.96
CA TYR A 29 14.18 -11.58 -25.19
C TYR A 29 12.71 -11.28 -24.89
N VAL A 30 12.15 -10.33 -25.63
CA VAL A 30 10.75 -9.90 -25.51
C VAL A 30 10.04 -10.11 -26.83
N ASN A 31 8.71 -9.98 -26.82
CA ASN A 31 7.93 -10.03 -28.04
C ASN A 31 8.46 -8.99 -29.06
N PRO A 32 8.79 -9.40 -30.30
CA PRO A 32 9.31 -8.51 -31.33
C PRO A 32 8.42 -7.28 -31.59
N LYS A 33 7.08 -7.42 -31.51
CA LYS A 33 6.13 -6.32 -31.71
C LYS A 33 6.15 -5.26 -30.61
N GLN A 34 6.73 -5.56 -29.45
CA GLN A 34 6.68 -4.71 -28.26
C GLN A 34 8.02 -4.08 -27.90
N TYR A 35 9.13 -4.60 -28.43
CA TYR A 35 10.49 -4.22 -28.05
C TYR A 35 10.72 -2.70 -28.02
N GLU A 36 10.46 -2.02 -29.13
CA GLU A 36 10.64 -0.56 -29.23
C GLU A 36 9.79 0.22 -28.22
N ARG A 37 8.51 -0.18 -28.06
CA ARG A 37 7.60 0.51 -27.14
C ARG A 37 7.96 0.26 -25.68
N ILE A 38 8.54 -0.89 -25.35
CA ILE A 38 9.09 -1.19 -24.03
C ILE A 38 10.24 -0.23 -23.71
N LEU A 39 11.16 0.00 -24.65
CA LEU A 39 12.27 0.94 -24.47
C LEU A 39 11.77 2.37 -24.22
N VAL A 40 10.85 2.84 -25.05
CA VAL A 40 10.24 4.18 -24.90
C VAL A 40 9.54 4.32 -23.54
N ARG A 41 8.74 3.33 -23.13
CA ARG A 41 8.05 3.36 -21.82
C ARG A 41 9.01 3.30 -20.64
N ARG A 42 10.12 2.56 -20.74
CA ARG A 42 11.16 2.53 -19.70
C ARG A 42 11.78 3.91 -19.51
N ALA A 43 12.13 4.58 -20.60
CA ALA A 43 12.64 5.96 -20.54
C ALA A 43 11.62 6.92 -19.91
N ALA A 44 10.35 6.85 -20.32
CA ALA A 44 9.28 7.67 -19.76
C ALA A 44 9.05 7.42 -18.25
N ARG A 45 8.99 6.14 -17.83
CA ARG A 45 8.87 5.77 -16.40
C ARG A 45 10.06 6.24 -15.59
N LYS A 46 11.29 6.14 -16.12
CA LYS A 46 12.50 6.65 -15.46
C LYS A 46 12.40 8.16 -15.22
N LYS A 47 11.99 8.93 -16.23
CA LYS A 47 11.75 10.38 -16.11
C LYS A 47 10.69 10.70 -15.07
N LEU A 48 9.52 10.05 -15.14
CA LEU A 48 8.43 10.25 -14.17
C LEU A 48 8.86 9.91 -12.74
N LYS A 49 9.62 8.82 -12.55
CA LYS A 49 10.16 8.44 -11.25
C LYS A 49 11.08 9.53 -10.68
N ILE A 50 12.00 10.05 -11.49
CA ILE A 50 12.91 11.14 -11.07
C ILE A 50 12.10 12.38 -10.67
N ILE A 51 11.18 12.83 -11.52
CA ILE A 51 10.32 14.00 -11.24
C ILE A 51 9.50 13.79 -9.96
N MET A 52 8.94 12.60 -9.76
CA MET A 52 8.18 12.28 -8.56
C MET A 52 9.06 12.24 -7.30
N GLU A 53 10.28 11.73 -7.38
CA GLU A 53 11.23 11.72 -6.27
C GLU A 53 11.66 13.13 -5.89
N GLU A 54 11.98 13.98 -6.86
CA GLU A 54 12.29 15.40 -6.65
C GLU A 54 11.11 16.15 -6.00
N TYR A 55 9.89 15.96 -6.53
CA TYR A 55 8.68 16.53 -5.95
C TYR A 55 8.45 16.04 -4.51
N LYS A 56 8.60 14.74 -4.25
CA LYS A 56 8.49 14.19 -2.90
C LYS A 56 9.54 14.77 -1.96
N GLN A 57 10.80 14.89 -2.37
CA GLN A 57 11.84 15.48 -1.55
C GLN A 57 11.53 16.95 -1.21
N PHE A 58 11.04 17.72 -2.18
CA PHE A 58 10.55 19.08 -1.96
C PHE A 58 9.40 19.08 -0.94
N GLN A 59 8.36 18.27 -1.14
CA GLN A 59 7.23 18.14 -0.22
C GLN A 59 7.65 17.65 1.18
N HIS A 60 8.64 16.77 1.32
CA HIS A 60 9.13 16.33 2.63
C HIS A 60 9.90 17.42 3.38
N LYS A 61 10.55 18.35 2.67
CA LYS A 61 11.24 19.49 3.28
C LYS A 61 10.26 20.57 3.73
N PHE A 62 9.22 20.85 2.94
CA PHE A 62 8.28 21.94 3.22
C PHE A 62 7.00 21.49 3.96
N ASN A 63 6.51 20.29 3.69
CA ASN A 63 5.22 19.76 4.14
C ASN A 63 5.37 18.46 4.94
N ARG A 64 6.42 18.38 5.76
CA ARG A 64 6.71 17.22 6.63
C ARG A 64 5.51 16.88 7.53
N GLU A 65 4.78 17.89 7.97
CA GLU A 65 3.56 17.74 8.78
C GLU A 65 2.37 17.18 7.99
N PHE A 66 2.18 17.55 6.72
CA PHE A 66 1.05 17.06 5.91
C PHE A 66 1.25 15.61 5.44
N ASN A 67 2.48 15.21 5.13
CA ASN A 67 2.79 13.84 4.69
C ASN A 67 2.80 12.81 5.83
N ASN A 68 2.90 13.25 7.09
CA ASN A 68 2.87 12.39 8.27
C ASN A 68 1.49 12.24 8.90
N LYS A 69 0.47 12.92 8.36
CA LYS A 69 -0.92 12.74 8.82
C LYS A 69 -1.37 11.34 8.40
N SER A 70 -2.10 10.67 9.30
CA SER A 70 -2.74 9.37 9.01
C SER A 70 -3.84 9.46 7.94
N TYR A 71 -4.16 10.66 7.48
CA TYR A 71 -5.20 10.96 6.50
C TYR A 71 -4.69 11.97 5.46
N LEU A 72 -5.14 11.80 4.21
CA LEU A 72 -4.69 12.63 3.08
C LEU A 72 -5.37 14.01 3.01
N HIS A 73 -6.63 14.09 3.45
CA HIS A 73 -7.46 15.30 3.29
C HIS A 73 -8.21 15.65 4.56
N GLU A 74 -8.08 16.90 4.99
CA GLU A 74 -8.71 17.42 6.21
C GLU A 74 -10.25 17.35 6.14
N SER A 75 -10.85 17.71 5.01
CA SER A 75 -12.29 17.63 4.81
C SER A 75 -12.83 16.20 4.95
N ARG A 76 -12.09 15.19 4.45
CA ARG A 76 -12.46 13.78 4.56
C ARG A 76 -12.34 13.27 5.99
N HIS A 77 -11.28 13.68 6.69
CA HIS A 77 -11.10 13.36 8.10
C HIS A 77 -12.25 13.92 8.94
N ASN A 78 -12.56 15.21 8.78
CA ASN A 78 -13.67 15.89 9.44
C ASN A 78 -15.03 15.26 9.11
N HIS A 79 -15.24 14.86 7.85
CA HIS A 79 -16.44 14.14 7.46
C HIS A 79 -16.54 12.79 8.20
N ALA A 80 -15.47 11.99 8.23
CA ALA A 80 -15.47 10.72 8.94
C ALA A 80 -15.70 10.88 10.45
N MET A 81 -15.24 11.97 11.07
CA MET A 81 -15.47 12.25 12.48
C MET A 81 -16.92 12.67 12.79
N LYS A 82 -17.56 13.45 11.91
CA LYS A 82 -18.94 13.94 12.10
C LYS A 82 -20.02 12.88 11.85
N ARG A 83 -19.70 11.75 11.21
CA ARG A 83 -20.69 10.72 10.88
C ARG A 83 -21.21 10.03 12.14
N ALA A 84 -22.53 9.83 12.20
CA ALA A 84 -23.16 9.05 13.26
C ALA A 84 -22.66 7.59 13.25
N ARG A 85 -22.41 7.05 14.44
CA ARG A 85 -21.81 5.72 14.64
C ARG A 85 -22.75 4.82 15.44
N GLY A 86 -22.77 3.55 15.07
CA GLY A 86 -23.46 2.51 15.81
C GLY A 86 -22.57 1.88 16.88
N PRO A 87 -23.10 0.90 17.64
CA PRO A 87 -22.30 0.11 18.57
C PRO A 87 -21.15 -0.60 17.80
N GLY A 88 -19.93 -0.54 18.35
CA GLY A 88 -18.74 -1.09 17.70
C GLY A 88 -18.03 -0.16 16.70
N GLY A 89 -18.41 1.12 16.64
CA GLY A 89 -17.64 2.16 15.92
C GLY A 89 -17.84 2.20 14.41
N ARG A 90 -18.67 1.31 13.86
CA ARG A 90 -19.10 1.34 12.45
C ARG A 90 -20.01 2.54 12.20
N PHE A 91 -20.01 3.03 10.96
CA PHE A 91 -20.98 4.04 10.56
C PHE A 91 -22.37 3.41 10.45
N LEU A 92 -23.39 4.16 10.86
CA LEU A 92 -24.77 3.75 10.70
C LEU A 92 -25.15 3.71 9.21
N THR A 93 -26.02 2.77 8.89
CA THR A 93 -26.67 2.68 7.58
C THR A 93 -27.78 3.71 7.47
N ALA A 94 -28.17 4.07 6.24
CA ALA A 94 -29.21 5.08 6.02
C ALA A 94 -30.55 4.74 6.70
N LYS A 95 -30.91 3.46 6.74
CA LYS A 95 -32.14 2.99 7.41
C LYS A 95 -32.09 3.20 8.92
N GLU A 96 -30.96 2.88 9.54
CA GLU A 96 -30.76 3.06 10.99
C GLU A 96 -30.72 4.55 11.37
N ILE A 97 -30.19 5.41 10.49
CA ILE A 97 -30.20 6.87 10.70
C ILE A 97 -31.64 7.41 10.72
N SER A 98 -32.49 6.99 9.77
CA SER A 98 -33.91 7.39 9.75
C SER A 98 -34.63 6.97 11.03
N GLN A 99 -34.43 5.72 11.46
CA GLN A 99 -35.05 5.21 12.69
C GLN A 99 -34.61 5.98 13.94
N LEU A 100 -33.34 6.39 14.01
CA LEU A 100 -32.83 7.22 15.11
C LEU A 100 -33.41 8.63 15.10
N GLN A 101 -33.61 9.21 13.92
CA GLN A 101 -34.25 10.53 13.78
C GLN A 101 -35.72 10.45 14.24
N GLU A 102 -36.48 9.47 13.75
CA GLU A 102 -37.87 9.23 14.17
C GLU A 102 -37.99 8.95 15.67
N ALA A 103 -37.04 8.22 16.25
CA ALA A 103 -37.02 7.93 17.69
C ALA A 103 -36.70 9.18 18.54
N ASN A 104 -35.84 10.08 18.05
CA ASN A 104 -35.55 11.34 18.73
C ASN A 104 -36.75 12.30 18.66
N GLU A 105 -37.40 12.42 17.51
CA GLU A 105 -38.59 13.26 17.32
C GLU A 105 -39.76 12.83 18.23
N LYS A 106 -39.94 11.52 18.46
CA LYS A 106 -40.95 11.02 19.39
C LYS A 106 -40.64 11.32 20.86
N LYS A 107 -39.36 11.44 21.23
CA LYS A 107 -38.94 11.79 22.60
C LYS A 107 -39.09 13.27 22.91
N GLU A 108 -38.90 14.14 21.94
CA GLU A 108 -39.06 15.59 22.15
C GLU A 108 -40.53 16.03 22.23
N ASN A 109 -41.45 15.22 21.70
CA ASN A 109 -42.89 15.48 21.70
C ASN A 109 -43.66 14.76 22.82
N SER A 110 -42.97 14.09 23.75
CA SER A 110 -43.54 13.40 24.92
C SER A 110 -43.03 14.02 26.22
#